data_AF-A0A958F5F9-F1
#
_entry.id   AF-A0A958F5F9-F1
#
_cell.length_a   1.000
_cell.length_b   1.000
_cell.length_c   1.000
_cell.angle_alpha   90.00
_cell.angle_beta   90.00
_cell.angle_gamma   90.00
#
_symmetry.space_group_name_H-M   'P 1'
#
loop_
_entity.id
_entity.type
_entity.pdbx_description
1 polymer ?
#
loop_
_entity_poly.entity_id
_entity_poly.type
_entity_poly.pdbx_seq_one_letter_code
_entity_poly.pdbx_strand_id
1 'polypeptide(L)'
;VIDTACIARISHGDNTIDLNLRTLENKGEVIWEGTGVWKLKNQANIYNRPGAVFDIRRDGILDFVKDLNGGNFINEGLLKKTAGTERVEFDPEFTNLAGGVVRASSGTLRFERGDATPSQGNFYADSGAVLQISERPFYADSVLFSGTGLFNLVDLVTLNVIGGGLVVDSFATLQLNTANLGSDGFLQGDGPLTVNGTFDWTLGTIQGAGDLLINGTLVTGTGGTRVLDGRTLTINGQAHQTETIRLGGSAVLLNQAGARYELGGDVNIEISGGGSFSNAGTFAKITTAGISRVEADFENNGMVDVQSGTLGFDGAFTNQAGALVQGSGTLDLSGAGFSNDGIFSPGASPGILSVSGNYYQSAAAQLQVEVAGDSAGTAYDRLQVSGNATLDGDLTVSLDGG
;
A
#
# COMPACT_ATOMS: atom_id res chain seq x y z
N VAL A 1 -28.58 -2.27 31.69
CA VAL A 1 -27.35 -1.56 32.11
C VAL A 1 -26.60 -2.46 33.07
N ILE A 2 -25.29 -2.56 32.94
CA ILE A 2 -24.38 -3.21 33.90
C ILE A 2 -23.56 -2.09 34.51
N ASP A 3 -23.70 -1.84 35.81
CA ASP A 3 -23.01 -0.73 36.48
C ASP A 3 -21.53 -1.02 36.74
N THR A 4 -20.75 0.01 37.06
CA THR A 4 -19.28 -0.02 37.12
C THR A 4 -18.69 -1.05 38.08
N ALA A 5 -19.39 -1.39 39.17
CA ALA A 5 -18.95 -2.41 40.13
C ALA A 5 -19.48 -3.82 39.82
N CYS A 6 -20.25 -3.98 38.75
CA CYS A 6 -20.92 -5.23 38.43
C CYS A 6 -20.13 -6.06 37.41
N ILE A 7 -20.19 -7.38 37.59
CA ILE A 7 -19.71 -8.36 36.63
C ILE A 7 -20.93 -9.15 36.14
N ALA A 8 -21.22 -9.05 34.85
CA ALA A 8 -22.22 -9.88 34.18
C ALA A 8 -21.53 -11.09 33.53
N ARG A 9 -21.78 -12.28 34.08
CA ARG A 9 -21.31 -13.53 33.47
C ARG A 9 -22.38 -14.13 32.59
N ILE A 10 -21.98 -14.45 31.36
CA ILE A 10 -22.81 -14.92 30.28
C ILE A 10 -22.32 -16.34 29.96
N SER A 11 -22.93 -17.32 30.63
CA SER A 11 -22.46 -18.71 30.71
C SER A 11 -23.53 -19.75 30.35
N HIS A 12 -24.64 -19.33 29.75
CA HIS A 12 -25.66 -20.28 29.28
C HIS A 12 -25.09 -21.19 28.19
N GLY A 13 -25.60 -22.44 28.15
CA GLY A 13 -25.30 -23.40 27.09
C GLY A 13 -25.85 -22.96 25.73
N ASP A 14 -26.24 -23.90 24.88
CA ASP A 14 -26.55 -23.64 23.45
C ASP A 14 -27.80 -22.76 23.19
N ASN A 15 -28.46 -22.29 24.25
CA ASN A 15 -29.61 -21.39 24.14
C ASN A 15 -29.18 -20.01 23.62
N THR A 16 -29.95 -19.49 22.67
CA THR A 16 -29.75 -18.14 22.10
C THR A 16 -30.12 -17.04 23.11
N ILE A 17 -29.30 -15.99 23.21
CA ILE A 17 -29.72 -14.72 23.82
C ILE A 17 -30.24 -13.79 22.73
N ASP A 18 -31.48 -13.34 22.86
CA ASP A 18 -32.05 -12.32 22.00
C ASP A 18 -32.04 -10.94 22.67
N LEU A 19 -31.33 -9.98 22.09
CA LEU A 19 -31.49 -8.55 22.34
C LEU A 19 -32.37 -7.97 21.23
N ASN A 20 -33.54 -7.46 21.59
CA ASN A 20 -34.55 -6.99 20.62
C ASN A 20 -35.04 -5.59 20.99
N LEU A 21 -34.87 -4.58 20.11
CA LEU A 21 -35.25 -3.17 20.34
C LEU A 21 -34.62 -2.54 21.61
N ARG A 22 -33.56 -3.13 22.15
CA ARG A 22 -33.00 -2.76 23.46
C ARG A 22 -31.51 -2.51 23.38
N THR A 23 -31.07 -1.64 24.28
CA THR A 23 -29.66 -1.31 24.45
C THR A 23 -29.10 -2.01 25.67
N LEU A 24 -28.05 -2.82 25.48
CA LEU A 24 -27.19 -3.27 26.57
C LEU A 24 -26.07 -2.25 26.76
N GLU A 25 -26.15 -1.48 27.83
CA GLU A 25 -25.08 -0.57 28.23
C GLU A 25 -24.21 -1.23 29.30
N ASN A 26 -22.96 -1.50 28.96
CA ASN A 26 -21.95 -2.03 29.87
C ASN A 26 -21.07 -0.89 30.40
N LYS A 27 -21.10 -0.65 31.72
CA LYS A 27 -20.20 0.26 32.44
C LYS A 27 -19.24 -0.46 33.38
N GLY A 28 -19.41 -1.78 33.54
CA GLY A 28 -18.60 -2.66 34.40
C GLY A 28 -17.89 -3.72 33.58
N GLU A 29 -18.02 -4.99 33.97
CA GLU A 29 -17.42 -6.12 33.25
C GLU A 29 -18.48 -7.08 32.70
N VAL A 30 -18.35 -7.45 31.43
CA VAL A 30 -19.06 -8.59 30.82
C VAL A 30 -18.06 -9.69 30.56
N ILE A 31 -18.36 -10.92 30.99
CA ILE A 31 -17.60 -12.11 30.66
C ILE A 31 -18.50 -13.04 29.85
N TRP A 32 -18.13 -13.30 28.59
CA TRP A 32 -18.82 -14.22 27.71
C TRP A 32 -18.05 -15.55 27.58
N GLU A 33 -18.61 -16.59 28.20
CA GLU A 33 -18.05 -17.95 28.25
C GLU A 33 -19.02 -19.04 27.78
N GLY A 34 -20.32 -18.73 27.65
CA GLY A 34 -21.34 -19.65 27.16
C GLY A 34 -21.30 -19.90 25.65
N THR A 35 -21.82 -21.06 25.22
CA THR A 35 -21.85 -21.52 23.82
C THR A 35 -23.02 -20.94 23.01
N GLY A 36 -24.02 -20.39 23.69
CA GLY A 36 -25.19 -19.78 23.07
C GLY A 36 -24.86 -18.59 22.17
N VAL A 37 -25.53 -18.52 21.02
CA VAL A 37 -25.43 -17.40 20.07
C VAL A 37 -26.12 -16.16 20.65
N TRP A 38 -25.50 -15.00 20.52
CA TRP A 38 -26.13 -13.71 20.79
C TRP A 38 -26.78 -13.19 19.52
N LYS A 39 -28.03 -12.75 19.57
CA LYS A 39 -28.72 -12.15 18.42
C LYS A 39 -29.16 -10.74 18.73
N LEU A 40 -28.67 -9.78 17.94
CA LEU A 40 -29.13 -8.41 17.95
C LEU A 40 -30.22 -8.24 16.88
N LYS A 41 -31.43 -7.86 17.30
CA LYS A 41 -32.64 -7.72 16.46
C LYS A 41 -33.22 -6.31 16.61
N ASN A 42 -33.81 -5.78 15.53
CA ASN A 42 -34.56 -4.52 15.54
C ASN A 42 -33.79 -3.38 16.23
N GLN A 43 -32.60 -3.04 15.73
CA GLN A 43 -31.76 -1.93 16.21
C GLN A 43 -31.29 -2.05 17.66
N ALA A 44 -31.20 -3.27 18.18
CA ALA A 44 -30.60 -3.51 19.49
C ALA A 44 -29.10 -3.17 19.47
N ASN A 45 -28.63 -2.43 20.48
CA ASN A 45 -27.24 -1.96 20.54
C ASN A 45 -26.51 -2.49 21.77
N ILE A 46 -25.22 -2.70 21.66
CA ILE A 46 -24.32 -2.92 22.79
C ILE A 46 -23.35 -1.74 22.86
N TYR A 47 -23.29 -1.09 24.02
CA TYR A 47 -22.29 -0.06 24.32
C TYR A 47 -21.35 -0.58 25.39
N ASN A 48 -20.07 -0.75 25.05
CA ASN A 48 -19.01 -0.96 26.02
C ASN A 48 -18.40 0.39 26.39
N ARG A 49 -18.85 0.99 27.49
CA ARG A 49 -18.55 2.37 27.88
C ARG A 49 -17.08 2.57 28.32
N PRO A 50 -16.61 3.82 28.42
CA PRO A 50 -15.26 4.11 28.92
C PRO A 50 -14.97 3.41 30.25
N GLY A 51 -13.82 2.74 30.34
CA GLY A 51 -13.39 1.95 31.50
C GLY A 51 -14.06 0.58 31.67
N ALA A 52 -15.09 0.26 30.89
CA ALA A 52 -15.76 -1.04 30.93
C ALA A 52 -14.95 -2.12 30.19
N VAL A 53 -15.18 -3.38 30.56
CA VAL A 53 -14.53 -4.55 29.95
C VAL A 53 -15.58 -5.47 29.36
N PHE A 54 -15.39 -5.91 28.12
CA PHE A 54 -16.12 -7.00 27.48
C PHE A 54 -15.11 -8.10 27.13
N ASP A 55 -15.10 -9.18 27.92
CA ASP A 55 -14.16 -10.29 27.83
C ASP A 55 -14.81 -11.53 27.21
N ILE A 56 -14.30 -11.93 26.05
CA ILE A 56 -14.74 -13.10 25.29
C ILE A 56 -13.78 -14.26 25.58
N ARG A 57 -14.31 -15.34 26.14
CA ARG A 57 -13.52 -16.51 26.56
C ARG A 57 -13.83 -17.79 25.77
N ARG A 58 -14.40 -17.65 24.57
CA ARG A 58 -14.89 -18.77 23.76
C ARG A 58 -14.83 -18.54 22.24
N ASP A 59 -15.18 -19.57 21.47
CA ASP A 59 -15.34 -19.60 19.99
C ASP A 59 -16.83 -19.77 19.55
N GLY A 60 -17.22 -19.23 18.38
CA GLY A 60 -18.65 -19.01 17.99
C GLY A 60 -19.02 -17.56 17.60
N ILE A 61 -20.32 -17.24 17.51
CA ILE A 61 -20.82 -16.05 16.79
C ILE A 61 -21.65 -15.11 17.69
N LEU A 62 -21.42 -13.81 17.56
CA LEU A 62 -22.34 -12.73 17.97
C LEU A 62 -23.08 -12.31 16.70
N ASP A 63 -24.27 -12.88 16.54
CA ASP A 63 -25.06 -12.94 15.31
C ASP A 63 -25.98 -11.71 15.16
N PHE A 64 -26.22 -11.36 13.91
CA PHE A 64 -27.08 -10.30 13.43
C PHE A 64 -28.21 -10.92 12.61
N VAL A 65 -29.47 -10.63 12.96
CA VAL A 65 -30.60 -11.11 12.14
C VAL A 65 -30.83 -10.14 10.97
N LYS A 66 -30.33 -10.52 9.79
CA LYS A 66 -30.29 -9.70 8.56
C LYS A 66 -31.62 -9.09 8.14
N ASP A 67 -32.74 -9.74 8.46
CA ASP A 67 -34.08 -9.32 8.01
C ASP A 67 -34.79 -8.33 8.95
N LEU A 68 -34.16 -7.91 10.06
CA LEU A 68 -34.83 -7.15 11.12
C LEU A 68 -34.14 -5.82 11.49
N ASN A 69 -33.54 -5.09 10.53
CA ASN A 69 -32.86 -3.81 10.78
C ASN A 69 -31.95 -3.89 12.02
N GLY A 70 -30.89 -4.71 12.03
CA GLY A 70 -30.15 -5.02 13.27
C GLY A 70 -29.38 -3.82 13.86
N GLY A 71 -28.44 -4.06 14.76
CA GLY A 71 -27.82 -2.96 15.51
C GLY A 71 -26.33 -3.08 15.71
N ASN A 72 -25.82 -2.25 16.63
CA ASN A 72 -24.42 -1.86 16.65
C ASN A 72 -23.71 -2.40 17.89
N PHE A 73 -22.42 -2.69 17.76
CA PHE A 73 -21.50 -2.81 18.89
C PHE A 73 -20.56 -1.61 18.90
N ILE A 74 -20.75 -0.72 19.88
CA ILE A 74 -19.92 0.46 20.06
C ILE A 74 -18.96 0.21 21.22
N ASN A 75 -17.66 0.32 20.95
CA ASN A 75 -16.62 0.18 21.94
C ASN A 75 -15.96 1.52 22.27
N GLU A 76 -16.05 1.94 23.53
CA GLU A 76 -15.30 3.05 24.15
C GLU A 76 -14.42 2.54 25.31
N GLY A 77 -14.56 1.26 25.70
CA GLY A 77 -13.80 0.57 26.74
C GLY A 77 -12.85 -0.48 26.18
N LEU A 78 -12.62 -1.57 26.93
CA LEU A 78 -11.80 -2.71 26.52
C LEU A 78 -12.68 -3.85 26.02
N LEU A 79 -12.65 -4.14 24.71
CA LEU A 79 -13.15 -5.38 24.12
C LEU A 79 -11.97 -6.34 23.96
N LYS A 80 -12.05 -7.56 24.49
CA LYS A 80 -10.95 -8.53 24.39
C LYS A 80 -11.43 -9.95 24.16
N LYS A 81 -10.68 -10.72 23.38
CA LYS A 81 -10.77 -12.20 23.32
C LYS A 81 -9.58 -12.81 24.04
N THR A 82 -9.82 -13.49 25.15
CA THR A 82 -8.76 -14.02 26.03
C THR A 82 -8.67 -15.55 26.05
N ALA A 83 -9.64 -16.26 25.48
CA ALA A 83 -9.63 -17.71 25.34
C ALA A 83 -10.42 -18.17 24.11
N GLY A 84 -10.40 -19.47 23.84
CA GLY A 84 -10.86 -20.07 22.58
C GLY A 84 -9.76 -19.97 21.52
N THR A 85 -9.51 -21.08 20.83
CA THR A 85 -8.41 -21.21 19.86
C THR A 85 -8.85 -20.95 18.43
N GLU A 86 -10.15 -20.95 18.18
CA GLU A 86 -10.75 -20.66 16.88
C GLU A 86 -11.26 -19.21 16.83
N ARG A 87 -12.34 -18.97 16.09
CA ARG A 87 -12.86 -17.66 15.77
C ARG A 87 -14.02 -17.26 16.69
N VAL A 88 -14.03 -15.99 17.11
CA VAL A 88 -15.28 -15.28 17.39
C VAL A 88 -15.62 -14.35 16.24
N GLU A 89 -16.88 -14.37 15.83
CA GLU A 89 -17.43 -13.55 14.75
C GLU A 89 -18.38 -12.51 15.32
N PHE A 90 -18.20 -11.26 14.92
CA PHE A 90 -19.07 -10.13 15.22
C PHE A 90 -19.75 -9.71 13.92
N ASP A 91 -20.99 -10.14 13.73
CA ASP A 91 -21.81 -9.73 12.60
C ASP A 91 -22.37 -8.30 12.70
N PRO A 92 -22.66 -7.74 13.90
CA PRO A 92 -23.09 -6.36 14.01
C PRO A 92 -22.11 -5.38 13.41
N GLU A 93 -22.64 -4.21 13.04
CA GLU A 93 -21.79 -3.07 12.74
C GLU A 93 -20.98 -2.71 13.98
N PHE A 94 -19.65 -2.75 13.82
CA PHE A 94 -18.71 -2.49 14.90
C PHE A 94 -18.14 -1.09 14.76
N THR A 95 -17.88 -0.42 15.87
CA THR A 95 -17.12 0.83 15.87
C THR A 95 -16.29 0.91 17.14
N ASN A 96 -14.98 1.12 16.99
CA ASN A 96 -14.08 1.39 18.11
C ASN A 96 -13.83 2.89 18.21
N LEU A 97 -14.54 3.57 19.10
CA LEU A 97 -14.43 5.01 19.29
C LEU A 97 -13.18 5.41 20.06
N ALA A 98 -12.89 6.71 20.12
CA ALA A 98 -11.74 7.25 20.84
C ALA A 98 -11.69 6.76 22.30
N GLY A 99 -10.50 6.31 22.72
CA GLY A 99 -10.28 5.70 24.03
C GLY A 99 -10.63 4.20 24.12
N GLY A 100 -11.35 3.67 23.12
CA GLY A 100 -11.64 2.25 23.00
C GLY A 100 -10.39 1.44 22.64
N VAL A 101 -10.32 0.23 23.21
CA VAL A 101 -9.28 -0.76 22.95
C VAL A 101 -9.92 -2.08 22.54
N VAL A 102 -9.49 -2.63 21.42
CA VAL A 102 -9.79 -3.99 21.00
C VAL A 102 -8.54 -4.83 21.14
N ARG A 103 -8.63 -6.02 21.75
CA ARG A 103 -7.48 -6.91 21.92
C ARG A 103 -7.81 -8.38 21.62
N ALA A 104 -7.16 -8.94 20.62
CA ALA A 104 -7.14 -10.38 20.38
C ALA A 104 -5.92 -10.97 21.11
N SER A 105 -6.17 -11.77 22.16
CA SER A 105 -5.11 -12.48 22.92
C SER A 105 -5.08 -13.98 22.64
N SER A 106 -6.07 -14.51 21.93
CA SER A 106 -6.17 -15.92 21.53
C SER A 106 -7.08 -16.05 20.31
N GLY A 107 -6.79 -17.01 19.43
CA GLY A 107 -7.60 -17.32 18.26
C GLY A 107 -7.83 -16.12 17.34
N THR A 108 -8.96 -16.09 16.64
CA THR A 108 -9.36 -14.97 15.77
C THR A 108 -10.49 -14.16 16.40
N LEU A 109 -10.32 -12.84 16.48
CA LEU A 109 -11.41 -11.87 16.70
C LEU A 109 -11.76 -11.24 15.35
N ARG A 110 -12.92 -11.61 14.79
CA ARG A 110 -13.36 -11.19 13.45
C ARG A 110 -14.58 -10.28 13.54
N PHE A 111 -14.52 -9.15 12.85
CA PHE A 111 -15.64 -8.23 12.64
C PHE A 111 -16.09 -8.35 11.19
N GLU A 112 -17.29 -8.87 10.97
CA GLU A 112 -17.86 -9.04 9.63
C GLU A 112 -18.30 -7.73 9.01
N ARG A 113 -18.44 -6.68 9.82
CA ARG A 113 -18.89 -5.38 9.33
C ARG A 113 -18.03 -4.31 9.96
N GLY A 114 -17.23 -3.68 9.10
CA GLY A 114 -16.62 -2.37 9.39
C GLY A 114 -17.67 -1.29 9.62
N ASP A 115 -17.19 -0.09 9.92
CA ASP A 115 -17.90 0.84 10.77
C ASP A 115 -18.99 1.69 10.06
N ALA A 116 -20.06 2.02 10.77
CA ALA A 116 -21.02 3.07 10.38
C ALA A 116 -20.40 4.47 10.46
N THR A 117 -19.43 4.62 11.36
CA THR A 117 -18.69 5.85 11.67
C THR A 117 -17.22 5.50 11.87
N PRO A 118 -16.26 6.32 11.45
CA PRO A 118 -14.84 5.97 11.54
C PRO A 118 -14.38 5.51 12.92
N SER A 119 -13.62 4.42 12.98
CA SER A 119 -12.94 3.98 14.20
C SER A 119 -11.78 4.92 14.53
N GLN A 120 -11.65 5.20 15.83
CA GLN A 120 -10.63 6.08 16.43
C GLN A 120 -9.90 5.43 17.62
N GLY A 121 -10.28 4.21 17.97
CA GLY A 121 -9.66 3.44 19.05
C GLY A 121 -8.50 2.56 18.57
N ASN A 122 -7.79 1.99 19.54
CA ASN A 122 -6.60 1.18 19.30
C ASN A 122 -6.95 -0.31 19.20
N PHE A 123 -6.22 -1.04 18.38
CA PHE A 123 -6.39 -2.48 18.22
C PHE A 123 -5.05 -3.21 18.44
N TYR A 124 -5.13 -4.32 19.16
CA TYR A 124 -3.99 -5.14 19.55
C TYR A 124 -4.20 -6.59 19.15
N ALA A 125 -3.23 -7.20 18.50
CA ALA A 125 -3.18 -8.64 18.27
C ALA A 125 -1.93 -9.19 18.98
N ASP A 126 -2.12 -10.02 20.00
CA ASP A 126 -1.00 -10.68 20.68
C ASP A 126 -0.44 -11.82 19.82
N SER A 127 0.74 -12.33 20.16
CA SER A 127 1.39 -13.43 19.43
C SER A 127 0.46 -14.62 19.21
N GLY A 128 0.34 -15.07 17.96
CA GLY A 128 -0.52 -16.18 17.56
C GLY A 128 -2.02 -15.85 17.46
N ALA A 129 -2.44 -14.65 17.85
CA ALA A 129 -3.80 -14.17 17.66
C ALA A 129 -3.97 -13.43 16.33
N VAL A 130 -5.21 -13.38 15.85
CA VAL A 130 -5.58 -12.68 14.62
C VAL A 130 -6.72 -11.72 14.89
N LEU A 131 -6.60 -10.49 14.41
CA LEU A 131 -7.71 -9.56 14.30
C LEU A 131 -8.09 -9.40 12.84
N GLN A 132 -9.36 -9.64 12.52
CA GLN A 132 -9.83 -9.70 11.15
C GLN A 132 -11.02 -8.77 10.93
N ILE A 133 -11.04 -8.09 9.80
CA ILE A 133 -12.18 -7.30 9.32
C ILE A 133 -12.60 -7.83 7.95
N SER A 134 -13.91 -7.95 7.71
CA SER A 134 -14.51 -8.52 6.51
C SER A 134 -15.81 -7.82 6.10
N GLU A 135 -16.38 -8.24 4.97
CA GLU A 135 -17.59 -7.80 4.25
C GLU A 135 -17.76 -6.30 3.92
N ARG A 136 -17.23 -5.36 4.71
CA ARG A 136 -17.44 -3.92 4.57
C ARG A 136 -16.17 -3.10 4.74
N PRO A 137 -16.09 -1.90 4.12
CA PRO A 137 -14.96 -0.99 4.30
C PRO A 137 -14.68 -0.68 5.77
N PHE A 138 -13.41 -0.53 6.11
CA PHE A 138 -12.97 -0.06 7.42
C PHE A 138 -12.44 1.37 7.30
N TYR A 139 -12.85 2.27 8.18
CA TYR A 139 -12.44 3.68 8.17
C TYR A 139 -11.57 3.96 9.39
N ALA A 140 -10.28 4.19 9.15
CA ALA A 140 -9.31 4.49 10.19
C ALA A 140 -9.11 6.01 10.31
N ASP A 141 -9.40 6.55 11.49
CA ASP A 141 -9.22 7.95 11.87
C ASP A 141 -8.52 8.02 13.23
N SER A 142 -7.20 8.21 13.28
CA SER A 142 -6.40 8.13 14.52
C SER A 142 -6.30 6.72 15.11
N VAL A 143 -6.29 5.68 14.26
CA VAL A 143 -6.20 4.28 14.69
C VAL A 143 -4.75 3.84 14.89
N LEU A 144 -4.49 3.04 15.92
CA LEU A 144 -3.25 2.30 16.12
C LEU A 144 -3.50 0.79 16.01
N PHE A 145 -2.68 0.11 15.21
CA PHE A 145 -2.48 -1.33 15.24
C PHE A 145 -1.13 -1.66 15.88
N SER A 146 -1.13 -2.51 16.91
CA SER A 146 0.08 -2.95 17.62
C SER A 146 -0.03 -4.40 18.10
N GLY A 147 1.09 -4.97 18.56
CA GLY A 147 1.21 -6.36 18.97
C GLY A 147 1.60 -7.31 17.84
N THR A 148 2.27 -8.40 18.20
CA THR A 148 2.96 -9.33 17.29
C THR A 148 2.05 -10.33 16.56
N GLY A 149 0.73 -10.21 16.73
CA GLY A 149 -0.26 -10.98 15.99
C GLY A 149 -0.52 -10.41 14.59
N LEU A 150 -1.44 -11.02 13.87
CA LEU A 150 -1.79 -10.62 12.51
C LEU A 150 -3.04 -9.75 12.49
N PHE A 151 -2.96 -8.61 11.81
CA PHE A 151 -4.12 -7.83 11.37
C PHE A 151 -4.39 -8.13 9.90
N ASN A 152 -5.60 -8.54 9.56
CA ASN A 152 -5.95 -8.84 8.16
C ASN A 152 -7.33 -8.31 7.77
N LEU A 153 -7.41 -7.58 6.66
CA LEU A 153 -8.66 -7.18 6.01
C LEU A 153 -8.90 -8.12 4.82
N VAL A 154 -9.93 -8.94 4.91
CA VAL A 154 -10.22 -10.00 3.92
C VAL A 154 -11.49 -9.74 3.15
N ASP A 155 -11.88 -10.67 2.26
CA ASP A 155 -13.10 -10.58 1.45
C ASP A 155 -13.20 -9.29 0.63
N LEU A 156 -12.04 -8.82 0.16
CA LEU A 156 -11.85 -7.58 -0.62
C LEU A 156 -12.31 -6.31 0.11
N VAL A 157 -12.26 -6.30 1.46
CA VAL A 157 -12.46 -5.09 2.25
C VAL A 157 -11.44 -4.01 1.88
N THR A 158 -11.94 -2.78 1.74
CA THR A 158 -11.13 -1.57 1.59
C THR A 158 -10.84 -0.93 2.94
N LEU A 159 -9.56 -0.72 3.24
CA LEU A 159 -9.11 0.20 4.29
C LEU A 159 -9.17 1.63 3.77
N ASN A 160 -9.87 2.53 4.45
CA ASN A 160 -9.85 3.96 4.17
C ASN A 160 -9.14 4.68 5.31
N VAL A 161 -7.96 5.25 5.02
CA VAL A 161 -7.21 6.07 5.99
C VAL A 161 -7.59 7.53 5.79
N ILE A 162 -8.18 8.12 6.82
CA ILE A 162 -8.74 9.48 6.81
C ILE A 162 -8.34 10.22 8.09
N GLY A 163 -8.63 11.53 8.17
CA GLY A 163 -8.51 12.30 9.42
C GLY A 163 -7.16 12.14 10.11
N GLY A 164 -7.15 11.73 11.38
CA GLY A 164 -5.92 11.51 12.15
C GLY A 164 -5.13 10.24 11.79
N GLY A 165 -5.43 9.59 10.66
CA GLY A 165 -4.54 8.60 10.05
C GLY A 165 -4.55 7.21 10.68
N LEU A 166 -3.56 6.41 10.29
CA LEU A 166 -3.33 5.05 10.75
C LEU A 166 -1.87 4.88 11.17
N VAL A 167 -1.66 4.27 12.34
CA VAL A 167 -0.35 3.83 12.82
C VAL A 167 -0.28 2.30 12.78
N VAL A 168 0.67 1.75 12.04
CA VAL A 168 1.04 0.33 12.15
C VAL A 168 2.37 0.30 12.90
N ASP A 169 2.31 -0.02 14.20
CA ASP A 169 3.48 -0.07 15.06
C ASP A 169 4.46 -1.17 14.61
N SER A 170 5.74 -1.00 14.95
CA SER A 170 6.87 -1.90 14.66
C SER A 170 6.62 -3.38 14.99
N PHE A 171 5.74 -3.66 15.96
CA PHE A 171 5.37 -5.03 16.33
C PHE A 171 4.23 -5.61 15.51
N ALA A 172 3.42 -4.78 14.84
CA ALA A 172 2.24 -5.21 14.09
C ALA A 172 2.55 -5.55 12.64
N THR A 173 1.84 -6.55 12.11
CA THR A 173 1.80 -6.84 10.67
C THR A 173 0.39 -6.64 10.16
N LEU A 174 0.23 -5.76 9.16
CA LEU A 174 -1.06 -5.50 8.52
C LEU A 174 -1.05 -6.04 7.08
N GLN A 175 -2.03 -6.89 6.78
CA GLN A 175 -2.28 -7.41 5.43
C GLN A 175 -3.68 -7.00 4.99
N LEU A 176 -3.82 -6.58 3.73
CA LEU A 176 -5.09 -6.18 3.17
C LEU A 176 -5.13 -6.38 1.66
N ASN A 177 -6.32 -6.30 1.06
CA ASN A 177 -6.47 -6.33 -0.39
C ASN A 177 -6.51 -4.92 -0.97
N THR A 178 -7.38 -4.05 -0.44
CA THR A 178 -7.58 -2.72 -1.01
C THR A 178 -7.38 -1.65 0.05
N ALA A 179 -6.68 -0.57 -0.28
CA ALA A 179 -6.52 0.57 0.62
C ALA A 179 -6.62 1.90 -0.12
N ASN A 180 -7.17 2.90 0.55
CA ASN A 180 -7.30 4.27 0.11
C ASN A 180 -6.63 5.19 1.12
N LEU A 181 -5.72 6.06 0.65
CA LEU A 181 -5.15 7.14 1.46
C LEU A 181 -5.61 8.50 0.89
N GLY A 182 -6.42 9.20 1.67
CA GLY A 182 -7.07 10.47 1.30
C GLY A 182 -6.27 11.73 1.63
N SER A 183 -6.85 12.91 1.35
CA SER A 183 -6.24 14.24 1.55
C SER A 183 -5.73 14.51 2.96
N ASP A 184 -6.48 14.06 3.96
CA ASP A 184 -6.19 14.33 5.36
C ASP A 184 -5.49 13.14 6.04
N GLY A 185 -5.42 11.98 5.38
CA GLY A 185 -4.87 10.77 5.96
C GLY A 185 -3.34 10.76 5.98
N PHE A 186 -2.78 10.17 7.03
CA PHE A 186 -1.38 9.75 7.05
C PHE A 186 -1.28 8.28 7.48
N LEU A 187 -0.35 7.56 6.86
CA LEU A 187 0.06 6.22 7.27
C LEU A 187 1.41 6.35 7.96
N GLN A 188 1.56 5.84 9.18
CA GLN A 188 2.80 5.93 9.94
C GLN A 188 3.11 4.65 10.72
N GLY A 189 4.27 4.68 11.39
CA GLY A 189 4.78 3.57 12.18
C GLY A 189 5.62 2.59 11.34
N ASP A 190 6.40 1.78 12.03
CA ASP A 190 7.45 0.97 11.41
C ASP A 190 7.01 -0.47 11.11
N GLY A 191 5.76 -0.82 11.40
CA GLY A 191 5.22 -2.14 11.12
C GLY A 191 5.03 -2.40 9.62
N PRO A 192 5.30 -3.63 9.15
CA PRO A 192 5.09 -3.97 7.74
C PRO A 192 3.61 -3.90 7.35
N LEU A 193 3.37 -3.32 6.18
CA LEU A 193 2.07 -3.26 5.52
C LEU A 193 2.14 -3.90 4.14
N THR A 194 1.25 -4.87 3.86
CA THR A 194 1.10 -5.49 2.53
C THR A 194 -0.27 -5.22 1.94
N VAL A 195 -0.29 -4.72 0.70
CA VAL A 195 -1.49 -4.52 -0.12
C VAL A 195 -1.48 -5.50 -1.30
N ASN A 196 -2.41 -6.45 -1.30
CA ASN A 196 -2.48 -7.51 -2.30
C ASN A 196 -3.27 -7.17 -3.58
N GLY A 197 -4.16 -6.19 -3.48
CA GLY A 197 -4.93 -5.62 -4.58
C GLY A 197 -4.53 -4.17 -4.83
N THR A 198 -5.50 -3.27 -4.90
CA THR A 198 -5.25 -1.87 -5.25
C THR A 198 -4.92 -1.02 -4.03
N PHE A 199 -3.87 -0.21 -4.13
CA PHE A 199 -3.61 0.89 -3.22
C PHE A 199 -3.83 2.22 -3.95
N ASP A 200 -4.92 2.91 -3.62
CA ASP A 200 -5.26 4.24 -4.13
C ASP A 200 -4.62 5.31 -3.23
N TRP A 201 -3.41 5.72 -3.58
CA TRP A 201 -2.69 6.81 -2.90
C TRP A 201 -3.10 8.16 -3.49
N THR A 202 -4.27 8.65 -3.09
CA THR A 202 -4.83 9.88 -3.67
C THR A 202 -4.07 11.12 -3.21
N LEU A 203 -3.78 11.23 -1.92
CA LEU A 203 -3.04 12.33 -1.29
C LEU A 203 -2.44 11.84 0.03
N GLY A 204 -1.97 12.74 0.88
CA GLY A 204 -1.50 12.40 2.22
C GLY A 204 -0.03 11.97 2.29
N THR A 205 0.39 11.61 3.49
CA THR A 205 1.79 11.25 3.80
C THR A 205 1.89 9.81 4.27
N ILE A 206 2.85 9.08 3.71
CA ILE A 206 3.27 7.76 4.16
C ILE A 206 4.64 7.94 4.83
N GLN A 207 4.74 7.63 6.13
CA GLN A 207 5.94 7.87 6.92
C GLN A 207 6.34 6.70 7.83
N GLY A 208 7.53 6.77 8.42
CA GLY A 208 8.11 5.75 9.29
C GLY A 208 9.07 4.81 8.53
N ALA A 209 9.91 4.06 9.25
CA ALA A 209 10.99 3.26 8.66
C ALA A 209 10.56 1.86 8.18
N GLY A 210 9.28 1.52 8.31
CA GLY A 210 8.75 0.20 7.95
C GLY A 210 8.63 -0.04 6.44
N ASP A 211 8.29 -1.27 6.06
CA ASP A 211 8.05 -1.60 4.65
C ASP A 211 6.57 -1.42 4.29
N LEU A 212 6.31 -0.85 3.11
CA LEU A 212 5.02 -0.90 2.41
C LEU A 212 5.19 -1.70 1.12
N LEU A 213 4.60 -2.89 1.06
CA LEU A 213 4.65 -3.78 -0.08
C LEU A 213 3.33 -3.74 -0.86
N ILE A 214 3.42 -3.43 -2.15
CA ILE A 214 2.29 -3.46 -3.09
C ILE A 214 2.46 -4.66 -4.03
N ASN A 215 1.72 -5.74 -3.76
CA ASN A 215 1.68 -6.92 -4.63
C ASN A 215 0.71 -6.74 -5.80
N GLY A 216 -0.35 -5.95 -5.62
CA GLY A 216 -1.29 -5.60 -6.68
C GLY A 216 -0.87 -4.32 -7.40
N THR A 217 -1.74 -3.31 -7.39
CA THR A 217 -1.54 -2.08 -8.16
C THR A 217 -1.51 -0.86 -7.25
N LEU A 218 -0.45 -0.05 -7.34
CA LEU A 218 -0.44 1.31 -6.82
C LEU A 218 -1.05 2.23 -7.87
N VAL A 219 -2.05 3.02 -7.49
CA VAL A 219 -2.56 4.13 -8.30
C VAL A 219 -2.43 5.39 -7.48
N THR A 220 -1.78 6.39 -8.05
CA THR A 220 -1.73 7.69 -7.41
C THR A 220 -2.95 8.49 -7.92
N GLY A 221 -3.79 9.08 -7.06
CA GLY A 221 -5.05 9.75 -7.47
C GLY A 221 -4.87 11.07 -8.25
N THR A 222 -5.77 12.03 -8.09
CA THR A 222 -5.71 13.33 -8.80
C THR A 222 -5.34 14.50 -7.87
N GLY A 223 -4.49 15.39 -8.37
CA GLY A 223 -4.06 16.62 -7.71
C GLY A 223 -3.06 16.44 -6.55
N GLY A 224 -2.26 17.48 -6.33
CA GLY A 224 -1.34 17.63 -5.20
C GLY A 224 -0.12 16.69 -5.22
N THR A 225 0.73 16.80 -4.20
CA THR A 225 1.93 15.96 -4.04
C THR A 225 1.70 14.90 -2.96
N ARG A 226 2.10 13.66 -3.27
CA ARG A 226 2.11 12.52 -2.35
C ARG A 226 3.48 12.44 -1.68
N VAL A 227 3.54 12.26 -0.36
CA VAL A 227 4.82 12.29 0.37
C VAL A 227 5.15 10.92 0.95
N LEU A 228 6.27 10.33 0.52
CA LEU A 228 6.88 9.17 1.16
C LEU A 228 8.05 9.66 2.03
N ASP A 229 7.98 9.49 3.35
CA ASP A 229 8.97 10.06 4.28
C ASP A 229 9.62 8.98 5.17
N GLY A 230 10.88 8.65 4.89
CA GLY A 230 11.66 7.64 5.60
C GLY A 230 11.23 6.18 5.40
N ARG A 231 10.18 5.94 4.62
CA ARG A 231 9.61 4.61 4.39
C ARG A 231 10.14 3.95 3.12
N THR A 232 10.24 2.62 3.13
CA THR A 232 10.45 1.82 1.92
C THR A 232 9.10 1.47 1.28
N LEU A 233 8.87 1.94 0.04
CA LEU A 233 7.74 1.52 -0.78
C LEU A 233 8.24 0.56 -1.86
N THR A 234 7.80 -0.70 -1.76
CA THR A 234 8.14 -1.77 -2.68
C THR A 234 6.96 -2.08 -3.60
N ILE A 235 7.18 -1.95 -4.91
CA ILE A 235 6.26 -2.36 -5.95
C ILE A 235 6.68 -3.75 -6.42
N ASN A 236 5.81 -4.73 -6.21
CA ASN A 236 5.97 -6.11 -6.67
C ASN A 236 4.99 -6.46 -7.81
N GLY A 237 3.88 -5.72 -7.92
CA GLY A 237 2.93 -5.82 -9.03
C GLY A 237 3.08 -4.67 -10.03
N GLN A 238 2.16 -3.71 -10.00
CA GLN A 238 2.11 -2.56 -10.90
C GLN A 238 2.09 -1.25 -10.13
N ALA A 239 2.60 -0.19 -10.72
CA ALA A 239 2.37 1.18 -10.28
C ALA A 239 1.98 2.06 -11.48
N HIS A 240 0.89 2.81 -11.34
CA HIS A 240 0.47 3.84 -12.28
C HIS A 240 0.52 5.20 -11.58
N GLN A 241 1.61 5.92 -11.83
CA GLN A 241 1.84 7.25 -11.27
C GLN A 241 1.28 8.32 -12.22
N THR A 242 0.27 9.05 -11.77
CA THR A 242 -0.39 10.15 -12.48
C THR A 242 -0.31 11.49 -11.75
N GLU A 243 0.32 11.55 -10.57
CA GLU A 243 0.80 12.83 -10.00
C GLU A 243 2.16 12.64 -9.32
N THR A 244 2.75 13.76 -8.91
CA THR A 244 4.06 13.79 -8.25
C THR A 244 4.07 13.02 -6.93
N ILE A 245 5.13 12.22 -6.77
CA ILE A 245 5.54 11.63 -5.48
C ILE A 245 6.80 12.36 -5.03
N ARG A 246 6.86 12.75 -3.75
CA ARG A 246 8.03 13.35 -3.12
C ARG A 246 8.60 12.39 -2.09
N LEU A 247 9.89 12.09 -2.23
CA LEU A 247 10.66 11.26 -1.31
C LEU A 247 11.35 12.16 -0.27
N GLY A 248 11.11 11.93 1.00
CA GLY A 248 11.79 12.59 2.10
C GLY A 248 12.37 11.59 3.09
N GLY A 249 13.18 12.09 4.03
CA GLY A 249 13.65 11.30 5.17
C GLY A 249 14.48 10.07 4.80
N SER A 250 15.12 10.06 3.62
CA SER A 250 15.79 8.88 3.06
C SER A 250 14.83 7.74 2.68
N ALA A 251 13.61 8.08 2.25
CA ALA A 251 12.66 7.12 1.70
C ALA A 251 13.23 6.37 0.49
N VAL A 252 12.80 5.13 0.32
CA VAL A 252 13.29 4.23 -0.74
C VAL A 252 12.12 3.75 -1.58
N LEU A 253 12.21 3.93 -2.90
CA LEU A 253 11.33 3.30 -3.87
C LEU A 253 12.03 2.07 -4.46
N LEU A 254 11.38 0.92 -4.42
CA LEU A 254 11.86 -0.32 -5.05
C LEU A 254 10.84 -0.80 -6.07
N ASN A 255 11.23 -0.90 -7.34
CA ASN A 255 10.45 -1.61 -8.36
C ASN A 255 11.07 -2.99 -8.59
N GLN A 256 10.43 -4.04 -8.07
CA GLN A 256 11.00 -5.39 -8.02
C GLN A 256 11.06 -6.05 -9.40
N ALA A 257 11.87 -7.11 -9.51
CA ALA A 257 11.93 -7.91 -10.74
C ALA A 257 10.54 -8.46 -11.10
N GLY A 258 10.15 -8.29 -12.38
CA GLY A 258 8.81 -8.65 -12.87
C GLY A 258 7.73 -7.61 -12.60
N ALA A 259 7.98 -6.60 -11.77
CA ALA A 259 7.07 -5.49 -11.54
C ALA A 259 7.19 -4.41 -12.65
N ARG A 260 6.16 -3.58 -12.78
CA ARG A 260 6.13 -2.47 -13.74
C ARG A 260 5.66 -1.18 -13.07
N TYR A 261 6.46 -0.15 -13.23
CA TYR A 261 6.22 1.19 -12.71
C TYR A 261 6.05 2.14 -13.90
N GLU A 262 4.84 2.66 -14.09
CA GLU A 262 4.51 3.55 -15.20
C GLU A 262 4.29 4.98 -14.72
N LEU A 263 4.90 5.91 -15.44
CA LEU A 263 4.56 7.33 -15.41
C LEU A 263 3.43 7.55 -16.43
N GLY A 264 2.19 7.56 -15.94
CA GLY A 264 0.97 7.76 -16.72
C GLY A 264 0.65 9.22 -17.05
N GLY A 265 1.52 10.15 -16.65
CA GLY A 265 1.42 11.58 -16.92
C GLY A 265 2.78 12.28 -16.95
N ASP A 266 2.76 13.61 -17.11
CA ASP A 266 3.95 14.47 -16.98
C ASP A 266 4.20 14.82 -15.51
N VAL A 267 4.69 13.82 -14.78
CA VAL A 267 4.77 13.80 -13.32
C VAL A 267 6.19 13.51 -12.85
N ASN A 268 6.48 13.90 -11.61
CA ASN A 268 7.83 13.83 -11.06
C ASN A 268 7.94 12.85 -9.89
N ILE A 269 9.15 12.33 -9.70
CA ILE A 269 9.62 11.75 -8.44
C ILE A 269 10.59 12.77 -7.85
N GLU A 270 10.10 13.58 -6.91
CA GLU A 270 10.84 14.68 -6.28
C GLU A 270 11.56 14.21 -5.01
N ILE A 271 12.53 15.00 -4.55
CA ILE A 271 13.20 14.77 -3.25
C ILE A 271 13.01 15.94 -2.29
N SER A 272 12.96 15.64 -0.99
CA SER A 272 12.96 16.61 0.11
C SER A 272 13.67 16.02 1.33
N GLY A 273 14.98 16.20 1.41
CA GLY A 273 15.80 15.63 2.48
C GLY A 273 16.35 14.22 2.18
N GLY A 274 16.43 13.86 0.88
CA GLY A 274 17.04 12.61 0.40
C GLY A 274 16.04 11.49 0.13
N GLY A 275 16.44 10.56 -0.74
CA GLY A 275 15.69 9.37 -1.13
C GLY A 275 16.35 8.70 -2.34
N SER A 276 15.98 7.44 -2.61
CA SER A 276 16.55 6.67 -3.71
C SER A 276 15.49 5.83 -4.42
N PHE A 277 15.74 5.52 -5.69
CA PHE A 277 14.89 4.62 -6.47
C PHE A 277 15.76 3.53 -7.13
N SER A 278 15.55 2.27 -6.74
CA SER A 278 16.11 1.11 -7.43
C SER A 278 15.06 0.41 -8.28
N ASN A 279 15.38 0.20 -9.56
CA ASN A 279 14.52 -0.45 -10.53
C ASN A 279 15.12 -1.78 -10.99
N ALA A 280 14.57 -2.90 -10.52
CA ALA A 280 14.85 -4.24 -11.06
C ALA A 280 13.75 -4.74 -12.02
N GLY A 281 12.61 -4.07 -12.06
CA GLY A 281 11.50 -4.32 -12.97
C GLY A 281 11.55 -3.45 -14.22
N THR A 282 10.38 -3.06 -14.72
CA THR A 282 10.24 -2.07 -15.81
C THR A 282 9.83 -0.71 -15.26
N PHE A 283 10.57 0.34 -15.57
CA PHE A 283 10.19 1.73 -15.34
C PHE A 283 9.87 2.40 -16.69
N ALA A 284 8.64 2.84 -16.91
CA ALA A 284 8.17 3.27 -18.22
C ALA A 284 7.52 4.66 -18.23
N LYS A 285 7.85 5.49 -19.22
CA LYS A 285 7.09 6.70 -19.58
C LYS A 285 6.30 6.42 -20.85
N ILE A 286 4.96 6.44 -20.76
CA ILE A 286 4.13 5.78 -21.78
C ILE A 286 3.29 6.70 -22.67
N THR A 287 2.63 7.75 -22.16
CA THR A 287 1.48 8.34 -22.89
C THR A 287 1.56 9.85 -23.16
N THR A 288 2.49 10.58 -22.54
CA THR A 288 2.52 12.04 -22.60
C THR A 288 3.79 12.59 -23.25
N ALA A 289 3.62 13.62 -24.08
CA ALA A 289 4.72 14.28 -24.79
C ALA A 289 5.55 15.23 -23.92
N GLY A 290 5.08 15.56 -22.71
CA GLY A 290 5.79 16.44 -21.80
C GLY A 290 6.92 15.73 -21.06
N ILE A 291 7.28 16.31 -19.92
CA ILE A 291 8.47 15.94 -19.16
C ILE A 291 8.06 15.28 -17.85
N SER A 292 8.71 14.16 -17.53
CA SER A 292 8.73 13.58 -16.18
C SER A 292 10.15 13.66 -15.65
N ARG A 293 10.34 14.11 -14.41
CA ARG A 293 11.68 14.19 -13.78
C ARG A 293 11.81 13.23 -12.61
N VAL A 294 12.96 12.58 -12.50
CA VAL A 294 13.38 11.77 -11.36
C VAL A 294 14.54 12.50 -10.68
N GLU A 295 14.25 13.12 -9.54
CA GLU A 295 15.24 13.84 -8.73
C GLU A 295 16.02 12.92 -7.79
N ALA A 296 15.46 11.76 -7.46
CA ALA A 296 16.14 10.75 -6.65
C ALA A 296 17.29 10.11 -7.43
N ASP A 297 18.33 9.68 -6.70
CA ASP A 297 19.34 8.80 -7.29
C ASP A 297 18.65 7.52 -7.77
N PHE A 298 18.86 7.21 -9.05
CA PHE A 298 18.18 6.15 -9.77
C PHE A 298 19.17 5.08 -10.22
N GLU A 299 18.94 3.87 -9.75
CA GLU A 299 19.71 2.69 -10.14
C GLU A 299 18.84 1.75 -10.97
N ASN A 300 19.23 1.51 -12.22
CA ASN A 300 18.56 0.56 -13.08
C ASN A 300 19.30 -0.79 -13.10
N ASN A 301 18.64 -1.81 -12.59
CA ASN A 301 18.99 -3.24 -12.67
C ASN A 301 18.03 -4.02 -13.59
N GLY A 302 17.00 -3.36 -14.13
CA GLY A 302 15.97 -3.95 -14.98
C GLY A 302 15.87 -3.20 -16.31
N MET A 303 14.70 -2.65 -16.61
CA MET A 303 14.43 -1.94 -17.85
C MET A 303 13.91 -0.52 -17.59
N VAL A 304 14.44 0.44 -18.32
CA VAL A 304 13.86 1.78 -18.53
C VAL A 304 13.30 1.84 -19.95
N ASP A 305 12.02 2.19 -20.08
CA ASP A 305 11.30 2.24 -21.35
C ASP A 305 10.68 3.64 -21.58
N VAL A 306 11.28 4.44 -22.45
CA VAL A 306 10.82 5.80 -22.76
C VAL A 306 10.06 5.78 -24.08
N GLN A 307 8.76 5.47 -24.02
CA GLN A 307 7.94 5.30 -25.22
C GLN A 307 7.55 6.63 -25.86
N SER A 308 7.37 7.67 -25.04
CA SER A 308 7.02 9.02 -25.50
C SER A 308 7.51 10.12 -24.55
N GLY A 309 7.53 11.36 -25.04
CA GLY A 309 7.92 12.55 -24.27
C GLY A 309 9.37 12.52 -23.79
N THR A 310 9.63 13.21 -22.68
CA THR A 310 10.96 13.27 -22.05
C THR A 310 10.93 12.66 -20.65
N LEU A 311 11.83 11.71 -20.38
CA LEU A 311 12.16 11.24 -19.04
C LEU A 311 13.52 11.83 -18.63
N GLY A 312 13.52 12.74 -17.67
CA GLY A 312 14.73 13.37 -17.15
C GLY A 312 15.17 12.79 -15.83
N PHE A 313 16.48 12.65 -15.67
CA PHE A 313 17.11 12.28 -14.41
C PHE A 313 17.92 13.48 -13.89
N ASP A 314 17.41 14.10 -12.83
CA ASP A 314 18.08 15.21 -12.15
C ASP A 314 19.04 14.67 -11.08
N GLY A 315 18.68 13.55 -10.43
CA GLY A 315 19.57 12.75 -9.59
C GLY A 315 20.55 11.91 -10.42
N ALA A 316 21.48 11.20 -9.77
CA ALA A 316 22.42 10.34 -10.48
C ALA A 316 21.69 9.15 -11.11
N PHE A 317 21.93 8.89 -12.39
CA PHE A 317 21.43 7.70 -13.08
C PHE A 317 22.57 6.71 -13.35
N THR A 318 22.47 5.52 -12.74
CA THR A 318 23.35 4.38 -13.01
C THR A 318 22.57 3.28 -13.73
N ASN A 319 22.95 2.99 -14.98
CA ASN A 319 22.45 1.84 -15.72
C ASN A 319 23.41 0.66 -15.57
N GLN A 320 23.02 -0.32 -14.74
CA GLN A 320 23.89 -1.44 -14.36
C GLN A 320 24.13 -2.41 -15.51
N ALA A 321 25.15 -3.24 -15.38
CA ALA A 321 25.45 -4.30 -16.33
C ALA A 321 24.23 -5.22 -16.56
N GLY A 322 23.87 -5.42 -17.82
CA GLY A 322 22.71 -6.22 -18.23
C GLY A 322 21.35 -5.51 -18.14
N ALA A 323 21.29 -4.32 -17.54
CA ALA A 323 20.06 -3.52 -17.52
C ALA A 323 19.81 -2.84 -18.88
N LEU A 324 18.55 -2.69 -19.26
CA LEU A 324 18.12 -2.21 -20.58
C LEU A 324 17.55 -0.79 -20.50
N VAL A 325 17.89 0.03 -21.48
CA VAL A 325 17.25 1.30 -21.77
C VAL A 325 16.74 1.28 -23.21
N GLN A 326 15.44 1.49 -23.41
CA GLN A 326 14.80 1.42 -24.73
C GLN A 326 13.73 2.49 -24.95
N GLY A 327 13.12 2.46 -26.14
CA GLY A 327 11.98 3.29 -26.50
C GLY A 327 12.31 4.39 -27.53
N SER A 328 11.31 5.20 -27.87
CA SER A 328 11.39 6.20 -28.95
C SER A 328 11.31 7.66 -28.45
N GLY A 329 11.33 7.86 -27.13
CA GLY A 329 11.24 9.17 -26.50
C GLY A 329 12.61 9.83 -26.31
N THR A 330 12.67 10.75 -25.37
CA THR A 330 13.89 11.47 -24.98
C THR A 330 14.29 11.12 -23.55
N LEU A 331 15.53 10.72 -23.36
CA LEU A 331 16.19 10.70 -22.06
C LEU A 331 16.94 12.01 -21.85
N ASP A 332 16.60 12.74 -20.79
CA ASP A 332 17.36 13.93 -20.39
C ASP A 332 18.37 13.54 -19.29
N LEU A 333 19.64 13.48 -19.69
CA LEU A 333 20.80 13.08 -18.88
C LEU A 333 21.66 14.30 -18.51
N SER A 334 21.07 15.49 -18.50
CA SER A 334 21.76 16.74 -18.16
C SER A 334 21.87 17.01 -16.65
N GLY A 335 21.36 16.10 -15.80
CA GLY A 335 21.38 16.19 -14.34
C GLY A 335 22.72 15.87 -13.68
N ALA A 336 22.66 15.36 -12.44
CA ALA A 336 23.82 15.25 -11.54
C ALA A 336 24.90 14.25 -12.01
N GLY A 337 24.55 13.25 -12.82
CA GLY A 337 25.51 12.31 -13.39
C GLY A 337 24.84 11.13 -14.09
N PHE A 338 25.53 10.57 -15.09
CA PHE A 338 25.10 9.38 -15.81
C PHE A 338 26.26 8.40 -15.96
N SER A 339 26.02 7.14 -15.63
CA SER A 339 26.92 6.02 -15.91
C SER A 339 26.14 4.87 -16.54
N ASN A 340 26.81 4.13 -17.42
CA ASN A 340 26.17 3.07 -18.19
C ASN A 340 27.16 1.93 -18.43
N ASP A 341 26.84 0.81 -17.81
CA ASP A 341 27.43 -0.51 -18.04
C ASP A 341 26.43 -1.46 -18.72
N GLY A 342 25.20 -1.01 -18.96
CA GLY A 342 24.11 -1.79 -19.54
C GLY A 342 23.92 -1.59 -21.04
N ILE A 343 22.70 -1.85 -21.50
CA ILE A 343 22.32 -1.91 -22.91
C ILE A 343 21.42 -0.71 -23.24
N PHE A 344 21.74 0.00 -24.33
CA PHE A 344 20.82 0.92 -24.99
C PHE A 344 20.30 0.27 -26.27
N SER A 345 18.99 0.18 -26.43
CA SER A 345 18.31 -0.36 -27.63
C SER A 345 17.26 0.65 -28.09
N PRO A 346 17.58 1.56 -29.03
CA PRO A 346 16.62 2.55 -29.49
C PRO A 346 15.37 1.92 -30.08
N GLY A 347 14.22 2.55 -29.87
CA GLY A 347 12.93 2.13 -30.43
C GLY A 347 12.26 0.94 -29.74
N ALA A 348 11.14 0.52 -30.33
CA ALA A 348 10.69 -0.90 -30.29
C ALA A 348 11.32 -1.68 -31.46
N SER A 349 12.39 -1.11 -32.02
CA SER A 349 13.18 -1.52 -33.18
C SER A 349 12.38 -1.76 -34.48
N PRO A 350 12.60 -0.96 -35.56
CA PRO A 350 13.38 0.28 -35.59
C PRO A 350 12.71 1.47 -34.88
N GLY A 351 13.50 2.40 -34.37
CA GLY A 351 13.07 3.65 -33.73
C GLY A 351 14.22 4.62 -33.41
N ILE A 352 13.86 5.76 -32.81
CA ILE A 352 14.83 6.80 -32.44
C ILE A 352 14.72 7.06 -30.95
N LEU A 353 15.75 6.72 -30.19
CA LEU A 353 15.90 7.14 -28.81
C LEU A 353 16.77 8.40 -28.79
N SER A 354 16.24 9.49 -28.23
CA SER A 354 17.00 10.74 -28.11
C SER A 354 17.64 10.85 -26.73
N VAL A 355 18.85 11.38 -26.66
CA VAL A 355 19.55 11.74 -25.43
C VAL A 355 19.82 13.24 -25.43
N SER A 356 19.26 13.94 -24.46
CA SER A 356 19.62 15.32 -24.13
C SER A 356 20.78 15.30 -23.14
N GLY A 357 21.93 15.83 -23.53
CA GLY A 357 23.16 15.80 -22.74
C GLY A 357 24.21 14.88 -23.33
N ASN A 358 25.21 14.51 -22.52
CA ASN A 358 26.27 13.61 -22.93
C ASN A 358 25.81 12.16 -22.78
N TYR A 359 26.22 11.32 -23.72
CA TYR A 359 26.07 9.87 -23.64
C TYR A 359 27.43 9.25 -23.32
N TYR A 360 27.45 8.42 -22.28
CA TYR A 360 28.61 7.61 -21.91
C TYR A 360 28.23 6.13 -22.07
N GLN A 361 29.08 5.38 -22.76
CA GLN A 361 29.01 3.93 -22.86
C GLN A 361 30.35 3.38 -22.39
N SER A 362 30.35 2.69 -21.24
CA SER A 362 31.56 2.07 -20.71
C SER A 362 32.00 0.89 -21.57
N ALA A 363 33.19 0.33 -21.28
CA ALA A 363 33.68 -0.88 -21.92
C ALA A 363 32.81 -2.14 -21.69
N ALA A 364 31.91 -2.13 -20.69
CA ALA A 364 30.97 -3.22 -20.44
C ALA A 364 29.61 -3.02 -21.14
N ALA A 365 29.31 -1.78 -21.54
CA ALA A 365 28.02 -1.41 -22.09
C ALA A 365 27.85 -1.74 -23.57
N GLN A 366 26.61 -1.86 -24.01
CA GLN A 366 26.26 -2.16 -25.40
C GLN A 366 25.27 -1.14 -25.98
N LEU A 367 25.44 -0.83 -27.26
CA LEU A 367 24.44 -0.19 -28.09
C LEU A 367 23.92 -1.24 -29.07
N GLN A 368 22.63 -1.55 -29.02
CA GLN A 368 21.95 -2.48 -29.92
C GLN A 368 21.17 -1.67 -30.96
N VAL A 369 21.33 -2.02 -32.23
CA VAL A 369 20.63 -1.38 -33.35
C VAL A 369 20.21 -2.39 -34.39
N GLU A 370 19.00 -2.25 -34.91
CA GLU A 370 18.50 -3.02 -36.05
C GLU A 370 18.68 -2.20 -37.34
N VAL A 371 19.02 -2.88 -38.44
CA VAL A 371 19.16 -2.27 -39.78
C VAL A 371 18.46 -3.15 -40.81
N ALA A 372 17.37 -2.62 -41.37
CA ALA A 372 16.56 -3.20 -42.45
C ALA A 372 16.54 -2.34 -43.72
N GLY A 373 17.14 -1.15 -43.71
CA GLY A 373 17.18 -0.22 -44.85
C GLY A 373 17.91 1.09 -44.51
N ASP A 374 17.59 2.16 -45.23
CA ASP A 374 18.36 3.42 -45.23
C ASP A 374 17.67 4.60 -44.52
N SER A 375 16.50 4.38 -43.94
CA SER A 375 15.67 5.41 -43.30
C SER A 375 15.73 5.33 -41.77
N ALA A 376 16.26 6.36 -41.11
CA ALA A 376 16.39 6.38 -39.66
C ALA A 376 15.03 6.31 -38.94
N GLY A 377 14.95 5.50 -37.89
CA GLY A 377 13.76 5.34 -37.06
C GLY A 377 12.63 4.53 -37.68
N THR A 378 12.73 4.15 -38.95
CA THR A 378 11.71 3.34 -39.64
C THR A 378 12.31 2.12 -40.33
N ALA A 379 13.55 2.21 -40.79
CA ALA A 379 14.30 1.12 -41.39
C ALA A 379 15.61 0.84 -40.66
N TYR A 380 16.08 1.70 -39.76
CA TYR A 380 17.17 1.37 -38.83
C TYR A 380 17.06 2.16 -37.53
N ASP A 381 17.65 1.64 -36.45
CA ASP A 381 17.67 2.30 -35.15
C ASP A 381 18.67 3.43 -35.05
N ARG A 382 18.27 4.49 -34.34
CA ARG A 382 19.16 5.62 -34.08
C ARG A 382 19.12 6.05 -32.63
N LEU A 383 20.27 5.97 -31.97
CA LEU A 383 20.54 6.76 -30.77
C LEU A 383 20.95 8.17 -31.18
N GLN A 384 20.13 9.17 -30.85
CA GLN A 384 20.37 10.57 -31.21
C GLN A 384 20.83 11.37 -29.99
N VAL A 385 22.12 11.68 -29.91
CA VAL A 385 22.73 12.38 -28.77
C VAL A 385 22.94 13.85 -29.10
N SER A 386 22.51 14.77 -28.22
CA SER A 386 22.70 16.22 -28.42
C SER A 386 24.05 16.76 -27.96
N GLY A 387 24.70 16.07 -27.00
CA GLY A 387 26.05 16.37 -26.51
C GLY A 387 27.12 15.41 -27.05
N ASN A 388 28.15 15.17 -26.24
CA ASN A 388 29.23 14.26 -26.60
C ASN A 388 28.79 12.80 -26.39
N ALA A 389 29.09 11.92 -27.36
CA ALA A 389 28.98 10.48 -27.21
C ALA A 389 30.38 9.87 -26.99
N THR A 390 30.59 9.25 -25.83
CA THR A 390 31.79 8.45 -25.52
C THR A 390 31.42 6.97 -25.66
N LEU A 391 32.10 6.26 -26.54
CA LEU A 391 31.73 4.90 -26.97
C LEU A 391 32.92 3.95 -26.74
N ASP A 392 33.07 3.44 -25.52
CA ASP A 392 34.14 2.51 -25.16
C ASP A 392 33.69 1.03 -25.22
N GLY A 393 32.38 0.80 -25.33
CA GLY A 393 31.76 -0.53 -25.34
C GLY A 393 31.45 -1.09 -26.73
N ASP A 394 30.55 -2.07 -26.76
CA ASP A 394 30.23 -2.79 -28.00
C ASP A 394 29.05 -2.14 -28.75
N LEU A 395 29.13 -2.16 -30.09
CA LEU A 395 27.99 -1.93 -30.98
C LEU A 395 27.52 -3.29 -31.52
N THR A 396 26.29 -3.66 -31.22
CA THR A 396 25.65 -4.86 -31.77
C THR A 396 24.67 -4.44 -32.84
N VAL A 397 24.84 -4.98 -34.04
CA VAL A 397 23.97 -4.70 -35.19
C VAL A 397 23.21 -5.97 -35.57
N SER A 398 21.89 -5.89 -35.58
CA SER A 398 21.01 -6.92 -36.15
C SER A 398 20.56 -6.50 -37.56
N LEU A 399 20.48 -7.46 -38.48
CA LEU A 399 19.94 -7.24 -39.83
C LEU A 399 18.55 -7.88 -39.92
N ASP A 400 17.51 -7.07 -39.91
CA ASP A 400 16.16 -7.55 -40.13
C ASP A 400 15.94 -7.76 -41.64
N GLY A 401 15.95 -9.04 -42.07
CA GLY A 401 15.67 -9.46 -43.44
C GLY A 401 16.87 -9.72 -44.36
N GLY A 402 18.05 -10.03 -43.81
CA GLY A 402 19.28 -10.36 -44.55
C GLY A 402 19.81 -11.78 -44.35
#